data_AF-A0A0L8BG70-F1
#
_entry.id   AF-A0A0L8BG70-F1
#
_cell.length_a   1.000
_cell.length_b   1.000
_cell.length_c   1.000
_cell.angle_alpha   90.00
_cell.angle_beta   90.00
_cell.angle_gamma   90.00
#
_symmetry.space_group_name_H-M   'P 1'
#
loop_
_entity.id
_entity.type
_entity.pdbx_description
1 polymer ?
#
loop_
_entity_poly.entity_id
_entity_poly.type
_entity_poly.pdbx_seq_one_letter_code
_entity_poly.pdbx_strand_id
1 'polypeptide(L)'
;MDQRNNGNRIKLHFDGKRLNATENGRYAGGWDGVSGRPGHQTPEWQGDAGEGPIPQGTYDVGPLQHIGLRDEALGMLKAVGVSKGGWPGGRYAWGRSRTWLDPKADIDPSGAHRSGFSIHGGSAPGSAGCIDLTGQMDNFADFYKKTGQSADLNVSYPEYDPETSASEAPERKHKPAPEPEGEYRWEPGISSPNRRGLSLRDALRIFE
;
A
#
# COMPACT_ATOMS: atom_id res chain seq x y z
N MET A 1 -35.97 -9.92 -18.13
CA MET A 1 -35.40 -10.15 -16.79
C MET A 1 -34.29 -11.16 -16.98
N ASP A 2 -33.04 -10.68 -17.02
CA ASP A 2 -31.89 -11.47 -17.44
C ASP A 2 -31.32 -12.23 -16.24
N GLN A 3 -31.46 -13.56 -16.21
CA GLN A 3 -30.83 -14.44 -15.23
C GLN A 3 -29.39 -14.81 -15.64
N ARG A 4 -28.59 -13.82 -16.03
CA ARG A 4 -27.17 -14.02 -16.33
C ARG A 4 -26.37 -13.47 -15.15
N ASN A 5 -25.69 -14.39 -14.45
CA ASN A 5 -24.79 -14.19 -13.31
C ASN A 5 -25.36 -14.59 -11.92
N ASN A 6 -25.84 -15.83 -11.78
CA ASN A 6 -25.64 -16.56 -10.52
C ASN A 6 -24.19 -17.07 -10.42
N GLY A 7 -23.22 -16.21 -10.77
CA GLY A 7 -21.79 -16.54 -10.69
C GLY A 7 -21.41 -16.76 -9.23
N ASN A 8 -20.66 -17.82 -8.97
CA ASN A 8 -20.16 -18.15 -7.64
C ASN A 8 -19.60 -16.88 -6.97
N ARG A 9 -20.26 -16.42 -5.88
CA ARG A 9 -19.82 -15.22 -5.18
C ARG A 9 -18.60 -15.58 -4.36
N ILE A 10 -17.43 -15.32 -4.91
CA ILE A 10 -16.17 -15.49 -4.19
C ILE A 10 -15.99 -14.34 -3.21
N LYS A 11 -15.66 -14.70 -1.98
CA LYS A 11 -15.20 -13.76 -0.98
C LYS A 11 -13.80 -14.15 -0.54
N LEU A 12 -12.92 -13.17 -0.52
CA LEU A 12 -11.59 -13.30 0.03
C LEU A 12 -11.56 -12.67 1.42
N HIS A 13 -10.78 -13.25 2.33
CA HIS A 13 -10.48 -12.68 3.63
C HIS A 13 -8.98 -12.76 3.88
N PHE A 14 -8.35 -11.61 4.13
CA PHE A 14 -6.95 -11.53 4.54
C PHE A 14 -6.88 -11.16 6.02
N ASP A 15 -6.21 -12.00 6.81
CA ASP A 15 -6.11 -11.87 8.28
C ASP A 15 -4.78 -11.24 8.76
N GLY A 16 -3.96 -10.76 7.83
CA GLY A 16 -2.60 -10.28 8.08
C GLY A 16 -1.49 -11.31 7.81
N LYS A 17 -1.84 -12.60 7.77
CA LYS A 17 -0.89 -13.72 7.55
C LYS A 17 -1.32 -14.68 6.44
N ARG A 18 -2.62 -14.73 6.14
CA ARG A 18 -3.21 -15.66 5.19
C ARG A 18 -4.38 -15.03 4.46
N LEU A 19 -4.41 -15.24 3.15
CA LEU A 19 -5.54 -14.94 2.28
C LEU A 19 -6.38 -16.22 2.13
N ASN A 20 -7.61 -16.21 2.62
CA ASN A 20 -8.55 -17.32 2.51
C ASN A 20 -9.66 -17.01 1.51
N ALA A 21 -10.04 -17.98 0.71
CA ALA A 21 -11.17 -17.88 -0.21
C ALA A 21 -12.35 -18.71 0.26
N THR A 22 -13.55 -18.15 0.12
CA THR A 22 -14.80 -18.89 0.24
C THR A 22 -15.61 -18.78 -1.04
N GLU A 23 -16.21 -19.88 -1.44
CA GLU A 23 -17.13 -19.99 -2.56
C GLU A 23 -18.49 -20.41 -2.02
N ASN A 24 -19.51 -19.55 -2.17
CA ASN A 24 -20.86 -19.79 -1.64
C ASN A 24 -20.85 -20.15 -0.13
N GLY A 25 -19.95 -19.51 0.63
CA GLY A 25 -19.79 -19.70 2.08
C GLY A 25 -18.99 -20.93 2.50
N ARG A 26 -18.48 -21.72 1.56
CA ARG A 26 -17.60 -22.87 1.85
C ARG A 26 -16.16 -22.52 1.57
N TYR A 27 -15.25 -23.06 2.37
CA TYR A 27 -13.81 -22.90 2.13
C TYR A 27 -13.44 -23.42 0.74
N ALA A 28 -12.71 -22.61 -0.03
CA ALA A 28 -12.34 -22.90 -1.42
C ALA A 28 -10.82 -22.83 -1.66
N GLY A 29 -10.05 -22.32 -0.69
CA GLY A 29 -8.59 -22.24 -0.78
C GLY A 29 -8.01 -21.25 0.22
N GLY A 30 -6.69 -21.28 0.37
CA GLY A 30 -5.97 -20.31 1.17
C GLY A 30 -4.49 -20.30 0.87
N TRP A 31 -3.89 -19.12 0.98
CA TRP A 31 -2.50 -18.84 0.62
C TRP A 31 -1.89 -18.00 1.73
N ASP A 32 -0.71 -18.36 2.20
CA ASP A 32 0.02 -17.53 3.15
C ASP A 32 0.49 -16.28 2.43
N GLY A 33 0.47 -15.17 3.14
CA GLY A 33 0.86 -13.88 2.59
C GLY A 33 1.06 -12.86 3.69
N VAL A 34 1.82 -11.83 3.36
CA VAL A 34 2.09 -10.74 4.30
C VAL A 34 1.73 -9.42 3.67
N SER A 35 1.50 -8.43 4.52
CA SER A 35 1.38 -7.05 4.10
C SER A 35 2.26 -6.15 4.94
N GLY A 36 2.79 -5.09 4.32
CA GLY A 36 3.77 -4.22 4.95
C GLY A 36 5.18 -4.80 4.87
N ARG A 37 6.16 -3.96 5.19
CA ARG A 37 7.57 -4.33 5.21
C ARG A 37 7.92 -5.11 6.47
N PRO A 38 9.02 -5.87 6.47
CA PRO A 38 9.50 -6.55 7.68
C PRO A 38 9.57 -5.57 8.86
N GLY A 39 8.94 -5.94 9.98
CA GLY A 39 8.83 -5.09 11.19
C GLY A 39 7.67 -4.10 11.21
N HIS A 40 6.93 -3.92 10.11
CA HIS A 40 5.78 -3.02 9.99
C HIS A 40 4.55 -3.74 9.42
N GLN A 41 4.24 -4.94 9.94
CA GLN A 41 3.19 -5.82 9.41
C GLN A 41 1.93 -5.86 10.29
N THR A 42 1.93 -5.09 11.38
CA THR A 42 0.83 -4.99 12.33
C THR A 42 -0.04 -3.75 12.09
N PRO A 43 -1.32 -3.75 12.53
CA PRO A 43 -2.27 -2.67 12.30
C PRO A 43 -1.82 -1.28 12.72
N GLU A 44 -0.99 -1.14 13.75
CA GLU A 44 -0.56 0.20 14.20
C GLU A 44 0.23 0.97 13.14
N TRP A 45 0.78 0.27 12.14
CA TRP A 45 1.52 0.87 11.04
C TRP A 45 0.66 1.16 9.81
N GLN A 46 -0.66 0.90 9.81
CA GLN A 46 -1.50 1.06 8.62
C GLN A 46 -1.54 2.51 8.07
N GLY A 47 -1.22 3.50 8.89
CA GLY A 47 -1.07 4.89 8.45
C GLY A 47 0.25 5.19 7.73
N ASP A 48 1.26 4.32 7.83
CA ASP A 48 2.62 4.61 7.37
C ASP A 48 2.78 4.27 5.88
N ALA A 49 2.58 5.29 5.04
CA ALA A 49 2.73 5.18 3.60
C ALA A 49 4.14 4.67 3.22
N GLY A 50 4.20 3.60 2.42
CA GLY A 50 5.46 3.02 1.95
C GLY A 50 6.01 1.88 2.80
N GLU A 51 5.49 1.70 4.01
CA GLU A 51 6.05 0.79 5.03
C GLU A 51 4.98 -0.15 5.60
N GLY A 52 3.86 0.41 6.05
CA GLY A 52 2.83 -0.32 6.80
C GLY A 52 1.99 -1.28 5.97
N PRO A 53 1.21 -2.15 6.64
CA PRO A 53 0.40 -3.12 5.95
C PRO A 53 -0.82 -2.48 5.28
N ILE A 54 -1.52 -3.24 4.45
CA ILE A 54 -2.74 -2.80 3.80
C ILE A 54 -3.77 -2.37 4.86
N PRO A 55 -4.42 -1.21 4.71
CA PRO A 55 -5.44 -0.77 5.66
C PRO A 55 -6.58 -1.80 5.78
N GLN A 56 -7.07 -2.01 7.00
CA GLN A 56 -8.27 -2.82 7.26
C GLN A 56 -9.49 -2.24 6.52
N GLY A 57 -10.40 -3.10 6.08
CA GLY A 57 -11.61 -2.70 5.37
C GLY A 57 -11.95 -3.63 4.21
N THR A 58 -12.86 -3.20 3.34
CA THR A 58 -13.28 -3.98 2.17
C THR A 58 -12.74 -3.38 0.87
N TYR A 59 -12.35 -4.25 -0.06
CA TYR A 59 -11.80 -3.90 -1.36
C TYR A 59 -12.51 -4.67 -2.47
N ASP A 60 -12.67 -4.04 -3.64
CA ASP A 60 -12.95 -4.75 -4.88
C ASP A 60 -11.64 -5.33 -5.44
N VAL A 61 -11.67 -6.60 -5.83
CA VAL A 61 -10.53 -7.25 -6.47
C VAL A 61 -10.70 -7.12 -7.98
N GLY A 62 -9.74 -6.47 -8.62
CA GLY A 62 -9.73 -6.27 -10.07
C GLY A 62 -9.36 -7.54 -10.86
N PRO A 63 -9.33 -7.45 -12.20
CA PRO A 63 -8.88 -8.53 -13.04
C PRO A 63 -7.38 -8.82 -12.86
N LEU A 64 -6.98 -10.08 -13.07
CA LEU A 64 -5.57 -10.46 -13.08
C LEU A 64 -4.83 -9.80 -14.24
N GLN A 65 -3.67 -9.27 -13.90
CA GLN A 65 -2.64 -8.85 -14.85
C GLN A 65 -1.54 -9.91 -14.86
N HIS A 66 -0.95 -10.15 -16.03
CA HIS A 66 0.21 -11.00 -16.20
C HIS A 66 1.37 -10.19 -16.75
N ILE A 67 2.59 -10.50 -16.32
CA ILE A 67 3.77 -9.91 -16.93
C ILE A 67 3.82 -10.29 -18.41
N GLY A 68 3.81 -9.29 -19.30
CA GLY A 68 3.95 -9.54 -20.74
C GLY A 68 5.39 -9.90 -21.10
N LEU A 69 5.60 -10.58 -22.23
CA LEU A 69 6.94 -10.91 -22.75
C LEU A 69 7.84 -9.66 -22.88
N ARG A 70 7.26 -8.50 -23.24
CA ARG A 70 7.99 -7.22 -23.29
C ARG A 70 8.38 -6.69 -21.92
N ASP A 71 7.51 -6.81 -20.91
CA ASP A 71 7.79 -6.36 -19.55
C ASP A 71 8.77 -7.28 -18.82
N GLU A 72 8.78 -8.57 -19.15
CA GLU A 72 9.80 -9.52 -18.69
C GLU A 72 11.18 -9.17 -19.24
N ALA A 73 11.27 -8.87 -20.54
CA ALA A 73 12.50 -8.40 -21.17
C ALA A 73 12.96 -7.03 -20.61
N LEU A 74 12.05 -6.07 -20.42
CA LEU A 74 12.37 -4.76 -19.83
C LEU A 74 12.72 -4.84 -18.34
N GLY A 75 12.09 -5.75 -17.59
CA GLY A 75 12.38 -6.00 -16.18
C GLY A 75 13.82 -6.50 -15.97
N MET A 76 14.33 -7.35 -16.88
CA MET A 76 15.74 -7.73 -16.91
C MET A 76 16.66 -6.55 -17.24
N LEU A 77 16.23 -5.63 -18.12
CA LEU A 77 16.94 -4.37 -18.39
C LEU A 77 17.00 -3.41 -17.18
N LYS A 78 16.18 -3.61 -16.14
CA LYS A 78 16.30 -2.86 -14.89
C LYS A 78 17.49 -3.31 -14.04
N ALA A 79 18.01 -4.54 -14.21
CA ALA A 79 19.34 -4.91 -13.70
C ALA A 79 20.47 -4.07 -14.33
N VAL A 80 20.17 -3.37 -15.44
CA VAL A 80 21.02 -2.38 -16.11
C VAL A 80 20.39 -0.96 -16.13
N GLY A 81 19.46 -0.66 -15.21
CA GLY A 81 19.08 0.72 -14.87
C GLY A 81 17.91 1.38 -15.63
N VAL A 82 17.11 0.64 -16.42
CA VAL A 82 15.98 1.23 -17.16
C VAL A 82 14.65 0.56 -16.77
N SER A 83 13.73 1.27 -16.10
CA SER A 83 12.33 0.81 -15.99
C SER A 83 11.33 1.85 -16.45
N LYS A 84 10.77 1.62 -17.64
CA LYS A 84 9.60 2.34 -18.16
C LYS A 84 8.44 1.39 -18.48
N GLY A 85 8.38 0.22 -17.83
CA GLY A 85 7.32 -0.80 -18.00
C GLY A 85 6.37 -0.87 -16.81
N GLY A 86 5.20 -1.48 -17.00
CA GLY A 86 4.14 -1.58 -15.98
C GLY A 86 4.47 -2.49 -14.78
N TRP A 87 5.64 -3.13 -14.79
CA TRP A 87 6.12 -4.12 -13.82
C TRP A 87 7.45 -3.68 -13.17
N PRO A 88 7.48 -2.56 -12.41
CA PRO A 88 8.72 -2.02 -11.89
C PRO A 88 9.39 -2.98 -10.89
N GLY A 89 10.59 -3.47 -11.19
CA GLY A 89 11.26 -4.49 -10.38
C GLY A 89 10.97 -5.94 -10.84
N GLY A 90 10.15 -6.10 -11.88
CA GLY A 90 9.96 -7.36 -12.59
C GLY A 90 9.39 -8.48 -11.72
N ARG A 91 9.66 -9.73 -12.12
CA ARG A 91 9.16 -10.93 -11.43
C ARG A 91 9.65 -11.06 -10.00
N TYR A 92 10.83 -10.50 -9.68
CA TYR A 92 11.38 -10.54 -8.33
C TYR A 92 10.46 -9.86 -7.32
N ALA A 93 9.91 -8.69 -7.69
CA ALA A 93 9.07 -7.87 -6.81
C ALA A 93 7.56 -8.19 -6.91
N TRP A 94 7.11 -8.70 -8.06
CA TRP A 94 5.68 -8.81 -8.37
C TRP A 94 5.22 -10.22 -8.76
N GLY A 95 6.14 -11.17 -8.94
CA GLY A 95 5.83 -12.47 -9.51
C GLY A 95 5.39 -12.37 -10.98
N ARG A 96 4.69 -13.41 -11.45
CA ARG A 96 4.19 -13.49 -12.83
C ARG A 96 2.81 -12.86 -13.02
N SER A 97 2.10 -12.64 -11.94
CA SER A 97 0.74 -12.12 -11.93
C SER A 97 0.50 -11.22 -10.73
N ARG A 98 -0.43 -10.29 -10.89
CA ARG A 98 -0.97 -9.47 -9.80
C ARG A 98 -2.42 -9.11 -10.09
N THR A 99 -3.14 -8.65 -9.09
CA THR A 99 -4.42 -7.96 -9.27
C THR A 99 -4.47 -6.71 -8.40
N TRP A 100 -5.05 -5.63 -8.91
CA TRP A 100 -5.21 -4.39 -8.18
C TRP A 100 -6.43 -4.44 -7.25
N LEU A 101 -6.35 -3.68 -6.17
CA LEU A 101 -7.38 -3.57 -5.15
C LEU A 101 -7.90 -2.15 -5.12
N ASP A 102 -9.21 -1.99 -5.27
CA ASP A 102 -9.89 -0.71 -5.15
C ASP A 102 -10.62 -0.63 -3.80
N PRO A 103 -10.31 0.36 -2.95
CA PRO A 103 -10.92 0.47 -1.63
C PRO A 103 -12.41 0.81 -1.71
N LYS A 104 -13.20 0.25 -0.78
CA LYS A 104 -14.61 0.61 -0.56
C LYS A 104 -14.74 1.67 0.54
N ALA A 105 -15.97 2.00 0.93
CA ALA A 105 -16.23 3.08 1.88
C ALA A 105 -15.85 2.77 3.34
N ASP A 106 -15.54 1.52 3.67
CA ASP A 106 -15.30 1.02 5.04
C ASP A 106 -13.81 0.83 5.38
N ILE A 107 -12.90 1.53 4.68
CA ILE A 107 -11.48 1.50 5.00
C ILE A 107 -11.20 2.19 6.34
N ASP A 108 -10.28 1.61 7.11
CA ASP A 108 -9.77 2.19 8.35
C ASP A 108 -9.27 3.63 8.12
N PRO A 109 -9.77 4.63 8.88
CA PRO A 109 -9.41 6.03 8.69
C PRO A 109 -7.90 6.31 8.75
N SER A 110 -7.13 5.53 9.52
CA SER A 110 -5.67 5.71 9.63
C SER A 110 -4.97 5.51 8.29
N GLY A 111 -5.45 4.58 7.47
CA GLY A 111 -4.89 4.21 6.18
C GLY A 111 -5.68 4.72 4.96
N ALA A 112 -6.83 5.37 5.16
CA ALA A 112 -7.76 5.75 4.09
C ALA A 112 -7.17 6.71 3.03
N HIS A 113 -6.08 7.40 3.36
CA HIS A 113 -5.36 8.28 2.43
C HIS A 113 -4.41 7.52 1.47
N ARG A 114 -4.15 6.23 1.74
CA ARG A 114 -3.25 5.36 0.96
C ARG A 114 -4.02 4.67 -0.17
N SER A 115 -3.32 4.35 -1.24
CA SER A 115 -3.90 3.70 -2.43
C SER A 115 -2.83 2.96 -3.23
N GLY A 116 -3.23 2.33 -4.34
CA GLY A 116 -2.31 1.57 -5.21
C GLY A 116 -1.96 0.21 -4.63
N PHE A 117 -2.94 -0.46 -4.01
CA PHE A 117 -2.75 -1.77 -3.41
C PHE A 117 -3.00 -2.89 -4.40
N SER A 118 -2.31 -4.01 -4.21
CA SER A 118 -2.47 -5.19 -5.05
C SER A 118 -2.33 -6.48 -4.24
N ILE A 119 -2.84 -7.57 -4.80
CA ILE A 119 -2.40 -8.92 -4.45
C ILE A 119 -1.35 -9.30 -5.50
N HIS A 120 -0.13 -9.58 -5.07
CA HIS A 120 0.96 -9.95 -5.97
C HIS A 120 1.78 -11.10 -5.40
N GLY A 121 2.70 -11.60 -6.23
CA GLY A 121 3.72 -12.54 -5.80
C GLY A 121 5.09 -11.89 -5.76
N GLY A 122 6.12 -12.70 -5.67
CA GLY A 122 7.48 -12.18 -5.55
C GLY A 122 8.38 -13.23 -4.96
N SER A 123 9.64 -12.89 -4.89
CA SER A 123 10.69 -13.78 -4.36
C SER A 123 10.99 -13.55 -2.88
N ALA A 124 10.63 -12.39 -2.34
CA ALA A 124 10.86 -12.02 -0.95
C ALA A 124 9.55 -11.49 -0.35
N PRO A 125 9.17 -11.95 0.87
CA PRO A 125 7.93 -11.54 1.51
C PRO A 125 7.98 -10.08 1.96
N GLY A 126 6.92 -9.35 1.65
CA GLY A 126 6.66 -8.01 2.17
C GLY A 126 6.59 -6.96 1.08
N SER A 127 5.94 -5.85 1.38
CA SER A 127 5.65 -4.81 0.39
C SER A 127 5.34 -3.48 1.07
N ALA A 128 5.12 -2.43 0.28
CA ALA A 128 4.71 -1.11 0.78
C ALA A 128 3.21 -1.03 1.18
N GLY A 129 2.62 -2.18 1.56
CA GLY A 129 1.20 -2.31 1.94
C GLY A 129 0.34 -3.07 0.94
N CYS A 130 0.93 -3.81 -0.01
CA CYS A 130 0.20 -4.80 -0.81
C CYS A 130 0.06 -6.13 -0.04
N ILE A 131 -0.78 -7.04 -0.54
CA ILE A 131 -0.81 -8.44 -0.06
C ILE A 131 0.17 -9.24 -0.94
N ASP A 132 1.29 -9.64 -0.35
CA ASP A 132 2.34 -10.40 -1.03
C ASP A 132 2.21 -11.90 -0.68
N LEU A 133 1.80 -12.68 -1.68
CA LEU A 133 1.64 -14.13 -1.60
C LEU A 133 2.94 -14.86 -1.99
N THR A 134 4.01 -14.14 -2.32
CA THR A 134 5.30 -14.67 -2.76
C THR A 134 5.15 -15.72 -3.87
N GLY A 135 5.59 -16.95 -3.64
CA GLY A 135 5.49 -18.08 -4.56
C GLY A 135 4.07 -18.66 -4.69
N GLN A 136 3.13 -18.30 -3.82
CA GLN A 136 1.76 -18.81 -3.83
C GLN A 136 0.84 -18.06 -4.81
N MET A 137 1.29 -16.93 -5.37
CA MET A 137 0.50 -16.10 -6.27
C MET A 137 0.04 -16.82 -7.54
N ASP A 138 0.84 -17.72 -8.11
CA ASP A 138 0.45 -18.48 -9.31
C ASP A 138 -0.76 -19.40 -8.99
N ASN A 139 -0.76 -20.05 -7.81
CA ASN A 139 -1.88 -20.89 -7.36
C ASN A 139 -3.15 -20.05 -7.12
N PHE A 140 -3.02 -18.89 -6.50
CA PHE A 140 -4.13 -17.95 -6.33
C PHE A 140 -4.67 -17.47 -7.68
N ALA A 141 -3.80 -17.12 -8.63
CA ALA A 141 -4.19 -16.65 -9.95
C ALA A 141 -4.98 -17.74 -10.72
N ASP A 142 -4.55 -19.00 -10.64
CA ASP A 142 -5.27 -20.11 -11.27
C ASP A 142 -6.62 -20.40 -10.63
N PHE A 143 -6.74 -20.21 -9.31
CA PHE A 143 -8.03 -20.24 -8.62
C PHE A 143 -8.92 -19.09 -9.13
N TYR A 144 -8.46 -17.85 -9.05
CA TYR A 144 -9.27 -16.67 -9.32
C TYR A 144 -9.68 -16.53 -10.79
N LYS A 145 -8.90 -17.05 -11.75
CA LYS A 145 -9.32 -17.17 -13.16
C LYS A 145 -10.59 -18.00 -13.34
N LYS A 146 -10.78 -19.05 -12.53
CA LYS A 146 -11.94 -19.95 -12.63
C LYS A 146 -13.22 -19.33 -12.11
N THR A 147 -13.13 -18.20 -11.40
CA THR A 147 -14.25 -17.59 -10.69
C THR A 147 -14.85 -16.40 -11.44
N GLY A 148 -14.47 -16.22 -12.71
CA GLY A 148 -14.87 -15.04 -13.49
C GLY A 148 -14.16 -13.75 -13.07
N GLN A 149 -13.15 -13.84 -12.20
CA GLN A 149 -12.32 -12.72 -11.74
C GLN A 149 -13.14 -11.57 -11.13
N SER A 150 -14.07 -11.94 -10.24
CA SER A 150 -14.84 -11.01 -9.43
C SER A 150 -14.85 -11.52 -7.99
N ALA A 151 -14.40 -10.70 -7.04
CA ALA A 151 -14.43 -11.02 -5.62
C ALA A 151 -14.46 -9.75 -4.78
N ASP A 152 -15.13 -9.84 -3.64
CA ASP A 152 -14.96 -8.91 -2.52
C ASP A 152 -13.79 -9.41 -1.65
N LEU A 153 -12.85 -8.55 -1.31
CA LEU A 153 -11.81 -8.83 -0.32
C LEU A 153 -12.12 -8.09 0.97
N ASN A 154 -12.22 -8.81 2.09
CA ASN A 154 -12.19 -8.23 3.42
C ASN A 154 -10.79 -8.36 4.02
N VAL A 155 -10.26 -7.29 4.59
CA VAL A 155 -9.00 -7.28 5.32
C VAL A 155 -9.33 -7.03 6.78
N SER A 156 -8.80 -7.86 7.68
CA SER A 156 -8.83 -7.61 9.12
C SER A 156 -7.60 -8.21 9.80
N TYR A 157 -7.32 -7.83 11.05
CA TYR A 157 -6.15 -8.30 11.80
C TYR A 157 -6.57 -8.84 13.17
N PRO A 158 -7.30 -9.97 13.23
CA PRO A 158 -7.92 -10.46 14.45
C PRO A 158 -6.93 -10.96 15.51
N GLU A 159 -5.71 -11.31 15.11
CA GLU A 159 -4.65 -11.75 16.04
C GLU A 159 -3.86 -10.58 16.65
N TYR A 160 -4.10 -9.34 16.21
CA TYR A 160 -3.43 -8.19 16.78
C TYR A 160 -4.02 -7.84 18.15
N ASP A 161 -3.18 -7.93 19.18
CA ASP A 161 -3.46 -7.41 20.51
C ASP A 161 -2.49 -6.24 20.80
N PRO A 162 -3.00 -5.01 20.99
CA PRO A 162 -2.16 -3.84 21.22
C PRO A 162 -1.36 -3.91 22.53
N GLU A 163 -1.83 -4.65 23.55
CA GLU A 163 -1.15 -4.73 24.85
C GLU A 163 0.09 -5.62 24.78
N THR A 164 -0.02 -6.77 24.10
CA THR A 164 1.13 -7.65 23.87
C THR A 164 2.07 -7.10 22.81
N SER A 165 1.56 -6.50 21.73
CA SER A 165 2.37 -5.95 20.64
C SER A 165 3.22 -4.74 21.06
N ALA A 166 2.73 -3.90 21.98
CA ALA A 166 3.48 -2.76 22.51
C ALA A 166 4.70 -3.17 23.36
N SER A 167 4.72 -4.41 23.89
CA SER A 167 5.80 -4.93 24.73
C SER A 167 6.94 -5.59 23.92
N GLU A 168 6.67 -5.99 22.67
CA GLU A 168 7.63 -6.63 21.77
C GLU A 168 8.24 -5.66 20.74
N ALA A 169 7.67 -4.46 20.57
CA ALA A 169 8.20 -3.45 19.68
C ALA A 169 9.57 -2.92 20.18
N PRO A 170 10.65 -3.00 19.39
CA PRO A 170 11.93 -2.39 19.77
C PRO A 170 11.71 -0.88 19.97
N GLU A 171 12.22 -0.35 21.10
CA GLU A 171 12.03 1.03 21.57
C GLU A 171 11.90 2.03 20.42
N ARG A 172 10.71 2.64 20.33
CA ARG A 172 10.39 3.73 19.42
C ARG A 172 11.39 4.87 19.62
N LYS A 173 12.43 4.96 18.79
CA LYS A 173 13.23 6.18 18.63
C LYS A 173 12.45 7.22 17.82
N HIS A 174 11.26 7.59 18.29
CA HIS A 174 10.60 8.80 17.86
C HIS A 174 11.17 9.94 18.71
N LYS A 175 12.05 10.75 18.11
CA LYS A 175 12.33 12.08 18.62
C LYS A 175 11.03 12.89 18.46
N PRO A 176 10.35 13.31 19.53
CA PRO A 176 9.14 14.12 19.37
C PRO A 176 9.49 15.41 18.62
N ALA A 177 8.60 15.82 17.72
CA ALA A 177 8.66 17.17 17.15
C ALA A 177 8.64 18.18 18.31
N PRO A 178 9.45 19.24 18.29
CA PRO A 178 9.39 20.27 19.31
C PRO A 178 7.98 20.87 19.33
N GLU A 179 7.38 20.92 20.52
CA GLU A 179 6.09 21.57 20.70
C GLU A 179 6.18 23.06 20.30
N PRO A 180 5.12 23.64 19.71
CA PRO A 180 5.10 25.06 19.42
C PRO A 180 4.94 25.83 20.74
N GLU A 181 6.07 26.25 21.30
CA GLU A 181 6.10 27.19 22.41
C GLU A 181 5.75 28.60 21.89
N GLY A 182 4.68 29.19 22.41
CA GLY A 182 4.46 30.63 22.32
C GLY A 182 3.09 31.06 21.83
N GLU A 183 2.23 31.39 22.79
CA GLU A 183 0.97 32.11 22.65
C GLU A 183 1.11 33.40 21.81
N TYR A 184 0.49 33.44 20.62
CA TYR A 184 0.22 34.72 19.94
C TYR A 184 -1.09 35.31 20.46
N ARG A 185 -1.01 36.04 21.58
CA ARG A 185 -2.04 37.00 22.00
C ARG A 185 -1.97 38.22 21.08
N TRP A 186 -2.95 38.36 20.20
CA TRP A 186 -3.15 39.55 19.36
C TRP A 186 -3.66 40.73 20.19
N GLU A 187 -2.97 41.88 20.11
CA GLU A 187 -3.43 43.20 20.61
C GLU A 187 -3.36 44.22 19.45
N PRO A 188 -4.37 45.10 19.26
CA PRO A 188 -4.41 46.01 18.13
C PRO A 188 -3.73 47.36 18.41
N GLY A 189 -2.77 47.71 17.55
CA GLY A 189 -2.43 49.10 17.21
C GLY A 189 -1.49 49.85 18.14
N ILE A 190 -0.37 50.35 17.59
CA ILE A 190 -0.01 51.78 17.48
C ILE A 190 1.37 51.91 16.79
N SER A 191 1.38 52.72 15.72
CA SER A 191 2.50 53.47 15.10
C SER A 191 3.72 52.75 14.49
N SER A 192 3.78 52.79 13.15
CA SER A 192 4.99 53.08 12.33
C SER A 192 5.74 54.35 12.82
N PRO A 193 7.00 54.67 12.43
CA PRO A 193 7.72 54.21 11.22
C PRO A 193 9.24 53.95 11.37
N ASN A 194 9.85 53.23 10.42
CA ASN A 194 10.98 53.79 9.66
C ASN A 194 11.31 52.96 8.41
N ARG A 195 11.22 53.60 7.24
CA ARG A 195 11.85 53.12 5.99
C ARG A 195 13.26 53.69 5.94
N ARG A 196 14.26 52.84 5.69
CA ARG A 196 15.45 53.23 4.93
C ARG A 196 15.73 52.15 3.90
N GLY A 197 15.70 52.58 2.64
CA GLY A 197 15.96 51.73 1.49
C GLY A 197 17.43 51.41 1.31
N LEU A 198 17.69 50.37 0.53
CA LEU A 198 18.97 50.09 -0.09
C LEU A 198 18.80 50.02 -1.61
N SER A 199 19.85 50.50 -2.27
CA SER A 199 19.88 51.12 -3.59
C SER A 199 20.31 50.14 -4.70
N LEU A 200 19.82 50.38 -5.92
CA LEU A 200 20.12 49.67 -7.17
C LEU A 200 21.53 50.01 -7.71
N ARG A 201 22.61 49.67 -6.99
CA ARG A 201 23.99 49.87 -7.48
C ARG A 201 24.95 48.69 -7.45
N ASP A 202 24.52 47.49 -7.05
CA ASP A 202 25.39 46.30 -7.06
C ASP A 202 25.00 45.24 -8.10
N ALA A 203 24.47 45.67 -9.25
CA ALA A 203 24.16 44.79 -10.38
C ALA A 203 24.94 45.22 -11.62
N LEU A 204 26.18 44.72 -11.78
CA LEU A 204 26.80 44.33 -13.05
C LEU A 204 28.30 44.02 -12.85
N ARG A 205 28.67 42.76 -13.08
CA ARG A 205 29.86 42.29 -13.83
C ARG A 205 30.18 40.84 -13.46
N ILE A 206 29.65 39.87 -14.21
CA ILE A 206 30.40 38.70 -14.73
C ILE A 206 29.72 38.25 -16.04
N PHE A 207 30.54 38.14 -17.10
CA PHE A 207 30.34 37.58 -18.45
C PHE A 207 30.38 38.58 -19.63
N GLU A 208 31.53 38.51 -20.31
CA GLU A 208 32.02 39.07 -21.58
C GLU A 208 32.37 40.57 -21.66
#